data_AF-A0A5C8DBI8-F1
#
_entry.id   AF-A0A5C8DBI8-F1
#
_cell.length_a   1.000
_cell.length_b   1.000
_cell.length_c   1.000
_cell.angle_alpha   90.00
_cell.angle_beta   90.00
_cell.angle_gamma   90.00
#
_symmetry.space_group_name_H-M   'P 1'
#
loop_
_entity.id
_entity.type
_entity.pdbx_description
1 polymer ?
#
loop_
_entity_poly.entity_id
_entity_poly.type
_entity_poly.pdbx_seq_one_letter_code
_entity_poly.pdbx_strand_id
1 'polypeptide(L)' 'MLIHYLKNIPKEIGNFTKLKELDINCVSLKEIPKEIGNLNNLKSFNLIWRKNINKLPKEILNLNKLKNIQINHYFDR' A
#
# COMPACT_ATOMS: atom_id res chain seq x y z
N MET A 1 22.59 -0.94 2.03
CA MET A 1 21.11 -1.00 2.02
C MET A 1 20.64 -0.25 0.80
N LEU A 2 20.11 -0.92 -0.22
CA LEU A 2 19.52 -0.25 -1.39
C LEU A 2 18.21 0.41 -0.95
N ILE A 3 18.23 1.73 -0.87
CA ILE A 3 17.05 2.54 -0.60
C ILE A 3 16.23 2.51 -1.89
N HIS A 4 15.11 1.78 -1.91
CA HIS A 4 14.23 1.77 -3.09
C HIS A 4 13.46 3.10 -3.13
N TYR A 5 13.73 3.92 -4.14
CA TYR A 5 13.15 5.26 -4.32
C TYR A 5 11.81 5.23 -5.07
N LEU A 6 10.95 4.24 -4.80
CA LEU A 6 9.66 4.20 -5.47
C LEU A 6 8.79 5.36 -4.96
N LYS A 7 8.55 6.36 -5.82
CA LYS A 7 7.74 7.54 -5.44
C LYS A 7 6.25 7.21 -5.43
N ASN A 8 5.79 6.42 -6.40
CA ASN A 8 4.39 6.07 -6.58
C ASN A 8 4.28 4.59 -6.91
N ILE A 9 3.18 3.96 -6.48
CA ILE A 9 2.79 2.63 -6.97
C ILE A 9 2.00 2.82 -8.27
N PRO A 10 2.32 2.08 -9.35
CA PRO A 10 1.58 2.16 -10.61
C PRO A 10 0.13 1.73 -10.43
N LYS A 11 -0.81 2.36 -11.17
CA LYS A 11 -2.24 2.01 -11.14
C LYS A 11 -2.50 0.55 -11.54
N GLU A 12 -1.57 -0.03 -12.31
CA GLU A 12 -1.56 -1.42 -12.74
C GLU A 12 -1.49 -2.41 -11.57
N ILE A 13 -1.19 -1.95 -10.34
CA ILE A 13 -1.36 -2.76 -9.12
C ILE A 13 -2.78 -3.35 -9.04
N GLY A 14 -3.80 -2.61 -9.51
CA GLY A 14 -5.19 -3.08 -9.52
C GLY A 14 -5.44 -4.28 -10.43
N ASN A 15 -4.52 -4.62 -11.33
CA ASN A 15 -4.64 -5.79 -12.21
C ASN A 15 -4.32 -7.10 -11.47
N PHE A 16 -3.65 -7.04 -10.32
CA PHE A 16 -3.32 -8.23 -9.52
C PHE A 16 -4.52 -8.69 -8.68
N THR A 17 -5.67 -8.92 -9.32
CA THR A 17 -6.94 -9.28 -8.66
C THR A 17 -6.88 -10.56 -7.84
N LYS A 18 -5.89 -11.43 -8.09
CA LYS A 18 -5.63 -12.68 -7.34
C LYS A 18 -4.65 -12.51 -6.18
N LEU A 19 -4.06 -11.33 -5.99
CA LEU A 19 -3.10 -11.06 -4.94
C LEU A 19 -3.74 -11.28 -3.58
N LYS A 20 -3.05 -12.02 -2.71
CA LYS A 20 -3.51 -12.34 -1.34
C LYS A 20 -2.76 -11.56 -0.29
N GLU A 21 -1.52 -11.17 -0.56
CA GLU A 21 -0.63 -10.52 0.38
C GLU A 21 0.11 -9.41 -0.36
N LEU A 22 0.18 -8.24 0.26
CA LEU A 22 0.89 -7.08 -0.26
C LEU A 22 1.74 -6.50 0.87
N ASP A 23 3.05 -6.50 0.68
CA ASP A 23 4.00 -5.83 1.54
C ASP A 23 4.64 -4.67 0.79
N ILE A 24 4.48 -3.46 1.32
CA ILE A 24 5.05 -2.25 0.78
C ILE A 24 5.93 -1.63 1.86
N ASN A 25 7.24 -1.78 1.69
CA ASN A 25 8.25 -1.12 2.49
C ASN A 25 8.99 -0.10 1.63
N CYS A 26 8.47 1.12 1.56
CA CYS A 26 9.05 2.18 0.74
C CYS A 26 9.11 3.50 1.51
N VAL A 27 10.35 3.98 1.70
CA VAL A 27 10.63 5.19 2.50
C VAL A 27 10.23 6.48 1.80
N SER A 28 10.11 6.46 0.46
CA SER A 28 9.84 7.63 -0.37
C SER A 28 8.46 7.62 -1.04
N LEU A 29 7.61 6.64 -0.72
CA LEU A 29 6.30 6.51 -1.32
C LEU A 29 5.44 7.72 -0.92
N LYS A 30 4.79 8.36 -1.90
CA LYS A 30 3.96 9.55 -1.72
C LYS A 30 2.47 9.25 -1.71
N GLU A 31 2.06 8.27 -2.50
CA GLU A 31 0.66 7.93 -2.69
C GLU A 31 0.48 6.44 -2.97
N ILE A 32 -0.69 5.94 -2.57
CA ILE A 32 -1.20 4.64 -3.00
C ILE A 32 -2.34 4.92 -3.98
N PRO A 33 -2.32 4.35 -5.19
CA PRO A 33 -3.35 4.59 -6.20
C PRO A 33 -4.69 4.02 -5.73
N LYS A 34 -5.80 4.65 -6.16
CA LYS A 34 -7.17 4.19 -5.86
C LYS A 34 -7.43 2.76 -6.34
N GLU A 35 -6.71 2.32 -7.36
CA GLU A 35 -6.75 0.97 -7.93
C GLU A 35 -6.34 -0.12 -6.94
N ILE A 36 -5.76 0.23 -5.78
CA ILE A 36 -5.61 -0.70 -4.65
C ILE A 36 -6.95 -1.36 -4.28
N GLY A 37 -8.06 -0.65 -4.41
CA GLY A 37 -9.40 -1.18 -4.14
C GLY A 37 -9.83 -2.32 -5.06
N ASN A 38 -9.10 -2.57 -6.15
CA ASN A 38 -9.38 -3.70 -7.06
C ASN A 38 -8.80 -5.03 -6.55
N LEU A 39 -7.98 -5.01 -5.49
CA LEU A 39 -7.37 -6.20 -4.90
C LEU A 39 -8.37 -6.99 -4.03
N ASN A 40 -9.48 -7.42 -4.63
CA ASN A 40 -10.60 -8.08 -3.96
C ASN A 40 -10.25 -9.41 -3.25
N ASN A 41 -9.08 -9.99 -3.53
CA ASN A 41 -8.59 -11.20 -2.87
C ASN A 41 -7.51 -10.94 -1.81
N LEU A 42 -7.16 -9.68 -1.56
CA LEU A 42 -6.15 -9.32 -0.58
C LEU A 42 -6.64 -9.67 0.82
N LYS A 43 -5.79 -10.37 1.56
CA LYS A 43 -6.03 -10.85 2.93
C LYS A 43 -5.08 -10.21 3.93
N SER A 44 -3.86 -9.90 3.50
CA SER A 44 -2.85 -9.25 4.30
C SER A 44 -2.31 -8.02 3.58
N PHE A 45 -2.28 -6.88 4.27
CA PHE A 45 -1.67 -5.65 3.78
C PHE A 45 -0.72 -5.08 4.83
N ASN A 46 0.58 -5.11 4.53
CA ASN A 46 1.62 -4.50 5.34
C ASN A 46 2.16 -3.26 4.62
N LEU A 47 2.17 -2.14 5.33
CA LEU A 47 2.61 -0.85 4.80
C LEU A 47 3.57 -0.20 5.80
N ILE A 48 4.84 -0.12 5.41
CA ILE A 48 5.86 0.64 6.11
C ILE A 48 6.23 1.85 5.25
N TRP A 49 6.03 3.04 5.79
CA TRP A 49 6.43 4.28 5.14
C TRP A 49 7.16 5.22 6.11
N ARG A 50 7.90 6.19 5.56
CA ARG A 50 8.68 7.17 6.37
C ARG A 50 8.38 8.65 6.06
N LYS A 51 7.74 8.97 4.93
CA LYS A 51 7.45 10.36 4.54
C LYS A 51 6.08 10.51 3.85
N ASN A 52 5.45 11.67 4.07
CA ASN A 52 4.43 12.37 3.28
C ASN A 52 3.19 11.64 2.74
N ILE A 53 2.97 10.34 2.97
CA ILE A 53 1.64 9.80 2.65
C ILE A 53 0.67 10.29 3.72
N ASN A 54 0.02 11.40 3.42
CA ASN A 54 -0.92 12.01 4.36
C ASN A 54 -2.22 11.22 4.48
N LYS A 55 -2.56 10.38 3.47
CA LYS A 55 -3.83 9.65 3.40
C LYS A 55 -3.70 8.36 2.60
N LEU A 56 -4.37 7.31 3.06
CA LEU A 56 -4.73 6.16 2.23
C LEU A 56 -5.91 6.54 1.30
N PRO A 57 -5.99 5.97 0.08
CA PRO A 57 -7.16 6.12 -0.76
C PRO A 57 -8.38 5.51 -0.07
N LYS A 58 -9.55 6.17 -0.19
CA LYS A 58 -10.82 5.67 0.40
C LYS A 58 -11.20 4.29 -0.12
N GLU A 59 -10.72 3.95 -1.32
CA GLU A 59 -10.90 2.67 -2.00
C GLU A 59 -10.27 1.50 -1.25
N ILE A 60 -9.42 1.74 -0.23
CA ILE A 60 -8.99 0.69 0.69
C ILE A 60 -10.17 0.01 1.40
N LEU A 61 -11.30 0.72 1.54
CA LEU A 61 -12.55 0.17 2.08
C LEU A 61 -13.21 -0.88 1.16
N ASN A 62 -12.77 -0.99 -0.10
CA ASN A 62 -13.26 -2.02 -1.03
C ASN A 62 -12.57 -3.37 -0.82
N LEU A 63 -11.53 -3.45 0.02
CA LEU A 63 -10.76 -4.66 0.30
C LEU A 63 -11.54 -5.62 1.22
N ASN A 64 -12.67 -6.13 0.75
CA ASN A 64 -13.65 -6.89 1.53
C ASN A 64 -13.12 -8.21 2.12
N LYS A 65 -11.98 -8.72 1.63
CA LYS A 65 -11.35 -9.96 2.15
C LYS A 65 -10.14 -9.69 3.04
N LEU A 66 -9.83 -8.43 3.29
CA LEU A 66 -8.70 -8.04 4.13
C LEU A 66 -8.97 -8.47 5.57
N LYS A 67 -8.02 -9.21 6.14
CA LYS A 67 -8.11 -9.71 7.52
C LYS A 67 -7.05 -9.06 8.40
N ASN A 68 -5.88 -8.85 7.84
CA ASN A 68 -4.73 -8.31 8.54
C ASN A 68 -4.29 -7.03 7.85
N ILE A 69 -4.22 -5.94 8.62
CA ILE A 69 -3.66 -4.68 8.17
C ILE A 69 -2.63 -4.20 9.20
N GLN A 70 -1.43 -3.90 8.73
CA GLN A 70 -0.40 -3.27 9.54
C GLN A 70 0.10 -2.04 8.81
N ILE A 71 0.05 -0.89 9.50
CA ILE A 71 0.51 0.39 8.98
C ILE A 71 1.49 0.97 9.97
N ASN A 72 2.75 1.07 9.58
CA ASN A 72 3.83 1.62 10.39
C ASN A 72 4.27 2.96 9.79
N HIS A 73 4.07 4.04 10.55
CA HIS A 73 4.55 5.38 10.20
C HIS A 73 5.80 5.72 11.01
N TYR A 74 6.97 5.75 10.37
CA TYR A 74 8.19 6.24 11.01
C TYR A 74 8.29 7.75 10.81
N PHE A 75 8.15 8.51 11.89
CA PHE A 75 8.50 9.93 11.90
C PHE A 75 10.03 10.04 12.01
N ASP A 76 10.70 10.53 10.96
CA ASP A 76 12.04 11.10 11.15
C ASP A 76 11.84 12.40 11.96
N ARG A 77 12.47 12.47 13.14
CA ARG A 77 12.56 13.71 13.93
C ARG A 77 13.48 14.72 13.24
#